data_AF-T1EAA0-F1
#
_entry.id   AF-T1EAA0-F1
#
_cell.length_a   1.000
_cell.length_b   1.000
_cell.length_c   1.000
_cell.angle_alpha   90.00
_cell.angle_beta   90.00
_cell.angle_gamma   90.00
#
_symmetry.space_group_name_H-M   'P 1'
#
loop_
_entity.id
_entity.type
_entity.pdbx_description
1 polymer ?
#
loop_
_entity_poly.entity_id
_entity_poly.type
_entity_poly.pdbx_seq_one_letter_code
_entity_poly.pdbx_strand_id
1 'polypeptide(L)'
;NAKMKPVQVDEIGELYVSGLNLAEGYVNGRDPDRFIDNPLAVNPIFARLYKTGDYATVHKDCVYYQGRTDSQIKIRGHRVDLSEVEANLLGLPGVDKGIVLCYHAGEIDQALLGFITVETDAHYQTGMQVESALGDKLAHYMIPQVIILDAIPLLVNGKIDRQTLLKMYESTNNNDDSQIEIEYDYTGVPVGRMATAKDLFETVGQVIGRSARAKISLASNFYELGGNSLNSIITVTQLCGKGYPISITTFIGAKNLGEVLDKICTDEHALDKFREQQFGAGAIRNKEEVASFDYTMNLTAYPLALEHKRTPFRSSRRASSRKRTWSSG
;
A
#
# COMPACT_ATOMS: atom_id res chain seq x y z
N ASN A 1 32.08 -14.74 -1.52
CA ASN A 1 33.27 -15.62 -1.68
C ASN A 1 34.40 -15.11 -0.79
N ALA A 2 35.08 -15.97 -0.02
CA ALA A 2 36.06 -15.60 1.03
C ALA A 2 37.32 -14.82 0.56
N LYS A 3 37.38 -14.40 -0.72
CA LYS A 3 38.52 -13.68 -1.32
C LYS A 3 38.12 -12.41 -2.09
N MET A 4 36.85 -11.95 -2.02
CA MET A 4 36.32 -10.73 -2.68
C MET A 4 36.91 -10.47 -4.08
N LYS A 5 36.85 -11.50 -4.94
CA LYS A 5 37.38 -11.41 -6.31
C LYS A 5 36.40 -10.65 -7.20
N PRO A 6 36.87 -9.80 -8.13
CA PRO A 6 36.03 -9.22 -9.17
C PRO A 6 35.33 -10.31 -9.99
N VAL A 7 34.07 -10.07 -10.35
CA VAL A 7 33.29 -10.91 -11.29
C VAL A 7 33.63 -10.55 -12.73
N GLN A 8 33.33 -11.44 -13.68
CA GLN A 8 33.50 -11.12 -15.11
C GLN A 8 32.42 -10.14 -15.58
N VAL A 9 32.65 -9.52 -16.75
CA VAL A 9 31.62 -8.73 -17.44
C VAL A 9 30.38 -9.63 -17.67
N ASP A 10 29.20 -9.06 -17.46
CA ASP A 10 27.88 -9.71 -17.55
C ASP A 10 27.58 -10.78 -16.48
N GLU A 11 28.47 -11.04 -15.52
CA GLU A 11 28.17 -11.89 -14.37
C GLU A 11 27.54 -11.11 -13.21
N ILE A 12 26.59 -11.74 -12.50
CA ILE A 12 25.97 -11.16 -11.31
C ILE A 12 26.96 -11.25 -10.14
N GLY A 13 27.25 -10.11 -9.53
CA GLY A 13 28.09 -9.99 -8.34
C GLY A 13 27.48 -9.08 -7.29
N GLU A 14 27.98 -9.16 -6.06
CA GLU A 14 27.66 -8.20 -5.00
C GLU A 14 28.33 -6.85 -5.31
N LEU A 15 27.58 -5.77 -5.14
CA LEU A 15 28.05 -4.40 -5.34
C LEU A 15 28.70 -3.86 -4.05
N TYR A 16 29.90 -3.31 -4.19
CA TYR A 16 30.64 -2.63 -3.13
C TYR A 16 31.02 -1.23 -3.61
N VAL A 17 31.05 -0.26 -2.69
CA VAL A 17 31.44 1.12 -2.99
C VAL A 17 32.70 1.48 -2.21
N SER A 18 33.61 2.23 -2.83
CA SER A 18 34.84 2.71 -2.21
C SER A 18 35.12 4.16 -2.60
N GLY A 19 35.86 4.88 -1.76
CA GLY A 19 36.44 6.18 -2.08
C GLY A 19 36.07 7.27 -1.06
N LEU A 20 36.29 8.52 -1.46
CA LEU A 20 36.17 9.70 -0.59
C LEU A 20 34.75 9.93 -0.04
N ASN A 21 33.71 9.44 -0.73
CA ASN A 21 32.32 9.63 -0.33
C ASN A 21 31.81 8.56 0.63
N LEU A 22 32.69 7.70 1.16
CA LEU A 22 32.31 6.75 2.21
C LEU A 22 32.06 7.48 3.52
N ALA A 23 30.97 7.12 4.19
CA ALA A 23 30.74 7.52 5.57
C ALA A 23 31.80 6.90 6.49
N GLU A 24 32.07 7.52 7.64
CA GLU A 24 32.97 6.96 8.65
C GLU A 24 32.44 5.65 9.22
N GLY A 25 31.11 5.55 9.38
CA GLY A 25 30.38 4.38 9.85
C GLY A 25 28.97 4.79 10.28
N TYR A 26 28.25 3.88 10.93
CA TYR A 26 26.97 4.19 11.56
C TYR A 26 27.17 4.79 12.95
N VAL A 27 26.26 5.68 13.35
CA VAL A 27 26.22 6.22 14.72
C VAL A 27 26.09 5.08 15.72
N ASN A 28 26.85 5.14 16.81
CA ASN A 28 26.96 4.11 17.85
C ASN A 28 27.52 2.75 17.37
N GLY A 29 28.21 2.71 16.23
CA GLY A 29 28.92 1.50 15.79
C GLY A 29 28.02 0.33 15.41
N ARG A 30 26.78 0.60 15.00
CA ARG A 30 25.90 -0.42 14.42
C ARG A 30 26.52 -0.98 13.14
N ASP A 31 26.23 -2.24 12.83
CA ASP A 31 26.60 -2.94 11.60
C ASP A 31 28.07 -2.72 11.16
N PRO A 32 29.06 -2.99 12.05
CA PRO A 32 30.47 -2.75 11.73
C PRO A 32 30.93 -3.53 10.49
N ASP A 33 30.32 -4.69 10.24
CA ASP A 33 30.62 -5.56 9.09
C ASP A 33 30.18 -4.99 7.73
N ARG A 34 29.48 -3.84 7.72
CA ARG A 34 29.13 -3.12 6.47
C ARG A 34 30.29 -2.31 5.92
N PHE A 35 31.25 -1.91 6.75
CA PHE A 35 32.43 -1.16 6.33
C PHE A 35 33.69 -1.97 6.60
N ILE A 36 34.25 -2.55 5.54
CA ILE A 36 35.34 -3.52 5.62
C ILE A 36 36.60 -3.00 4.92
N ASP A 37 37.73 -3.63 5.20
CA ASP A 37 38.97 -3.36 4.48
C ASP A 37 38.88 -3.82 3.02
N ASN A 38 39.45 -3.03 2.12
CA ASN A 38 39.53 -3.33 0.70
C ASN A 38 40.82 -4.11 0.38
N PRO A 39 40.76 -5.43 0.12
CA PRO A 39 41.95 -6.22 -0.20
C PRO A 39 42.51 -5.91 -1.61
N LEU A 40 41.78 -5.15 -2.43
CA LEU A 40 42.17 -4.77 -3.79
C LEU A 40 42.72 -3.33 -3.86
N ALA A 41 42.80 -2.62 -2.73
CA ALA A 41 43.22 -1.22 -2.74
C ALA A 41 44.70 -1.07 -3.06
N VAL A 42 44.99 -0.41 -4.19
CA VAL A 42 46.33 0.06 -4.54
C VAL A 42 46.57 1.47 -4.01
N ASN A 43 45.52 2.31 -4.00
CA ASN A 43 45.57 3.67 -3.47
C ASN A 43 44.84 3.72 -2.11
N PRO A 44 45.44 4.34 -1.07
CA PRO A 44 44.84 4.46 0.27
C PRO A 44 43.44 5.09 0.30
N ILE A 45 43.11 5.94 -0.66
CA ILE A 45 41.77 6.55 -0.78
C ILE A 45 40.68 5.48 -0.95
N PHE A 46 41.03 4.31 -1.49
CA PHE A 46 40.12 3.18 -1.68
C PHE A 46 40.31 2.07 -0.65
N ALA A 47 41.01 2.32 0.46
CA ALA A 47 41.36 1.30 1.46
C ALA A 47 40.16 0.66 2.17
N ARG A 48 38.97 1.28 2.11
CA ARG A 48 37.74 0.75 2.69
C ARG A 48 36.69 0.49 1.62
N LEU A 49 35.86 -0.53 1.85
CA LEU A 49 34.67 -0.86 1.08
C LEU A 49 33.43 -0.72 1.96
N TYR A 50 32.34 -0.23 1.37
CA TYR A 50 31.00 -0.36 1.92
C TYR A 50 30.23 -1.45 1.17
N LYS A 51 29.68 -2.40 1.93
CA LYS A 51 28.82 -3.49 1.42
C LYS A 51 27.41 -2.96 1.19
N THR A 52 27.05 -2.66 -0.06
CA THR A 52 25.74 -2.04 -0.36
C THR A 52 24.57 -3.00 -0.10
N GLY A 53 24.85 -4.31 -0.19
CA GLY A 53 23.85 -5.37 -0.15
C GLY A 53 23.00 -5.39 -1.43
N ASP A 54 23.50 -4.84 -2.54
CA ASP A 54 22.87 -4.94 -3.84
C ASP A 54 23.63 -5.97 -4.69
N TYR A 55 22.91 -6.67 -5.56
CA TYR A 55 23.48 -7.40 -6.68
C TYR A 55 23.49 -6.52 -7.92
N ALA A 56 24.53 -6.63 -8.72
CA ALA A 56 24.66 -5.93 -9.98
C ALA A 56 25.39 -6.77 -11.03
N THR A 57 25.13 -6.50 -12.30
CA THR A 57 26.01 -6.88 -13.41
C THR A 57 26.73 -5.65 -13.93
N VAL A 58 27.93 -5.86 -14.49
CA VAL A 58 28.65 -4.81 -15.21
C VAL A 58 28.61 -5.15 -16.69
N HIS A 59 28.06 -4.26 -17.50
CA HIS A 59 28.08 -4.38 -18.95
C HIS A 59 28.56 -3.06 -19.55
N LYS A 60 29.66 -3.12 -20.30
CA LYS A 60 30.42 -1.93 -20.74
C LYS A 60 30.78 -1.06 -19.52
N ASP A 61 30.70 0.26 -19.64
CA ASP A 61 30.98 1.23 -18.57
C ASP A 61 29.76 1.48 -17.66
N CYS A 62 28.76 0.60 -17.67
CA CYS A 62 27.53 0.73 -16.91
C CYS A 62 27.37 -0.39 -15.87
N VAL A 63 26.79 -0.03 -14.73
CA VAL A 63 26.40 -0.98 -13.67
C VAL A 63 24.89 -1.14 -13.70
N TYR A 64 24.42 -2.37 -13.92
CA TYR A 64 23.00 -2.71 -13.96
C TYR A 64 22.60 -3.38 -12.65
N TYR A 65 21.60 -2.82 -11.98
CA TYR A 65 21.07 -3.35 -10.73
C TYR A 65 20.30 -4.66 -10.96
N GLN A 66 20.53 -5.65 -10.09
CA GLN A 66 20.00 -7.02 -10.18
C GLN A 66 19.24 -7.47 -8.92
N GLY A 67 18.97 -6.55 -7.98
CA GLY A 67 18.26 -6.86 -6.74
C GLY A 67 19.13 -6.65 -5.49
N ARG A 68 18.65 -7.12 -4.34
CA ARG A 68 19.35 -7.02 -3.06
C ARG A 68 19.72 -8.39 -2.48
N THR A 69 20.81 -8.40 -1.74
CA THR A 69 21.29 -9.54 -0.94
C THR A 69 20.46 -9.70 0.34
N ASP A 70 19.90 -8.59 0.85
CA ASP A 70 19.02 -8.55 2.01
C ASP A 70 17.57 -8.28 1.61
N SER A 71 16.64 -8.53 2.53
CA SER A 71 15.20 -8.33 2.34
C SER A 71 14.79 -6.86 2.25
N GLN A 72 15.71 -5.91 2.10
CA GLN A 72 15.36 -4.49 2.04
C GLN A 72 14.78 -4.15 0.66
N ILE A 73 13.72 -3.35 0.65
CA ILE A 73 12.97 -2.99 -0.56
C ILE A 73 12.73 -1.48 -0.61
N LYS A 74 12.41 -0.96 -1.79
CA LYS A 74 12.06 0.46 -1.98
C LYS A 74 10.58 0.62 -2.29
N ILE A 75 9.74 0.84 -1.29
CA ILE A 75 8.32 1.09 -1.50
C ILE A 75 8.10 2.59 -1.64
N ARG A 76 7.58 3.04 -2.78
CA ARG A 76 7.21 4.45 -3.04
C ARG A 76 8.35 5.44 -2.72
N GLY A 77 9.58 5.05 -3.02
CA GLY A 77 10.79 5.85 -2.75
C GLY A 77 11.36 5.73 -1.34
N HIS A 78 10.69 5.03 -0.42
CA HIS A 78 11.17 4.76 0.93
C HIS A 78 11.91 3.44 1.03
N ARG A 79 13.05 3.43 1.70
CA ARG A 79 13.76 2.18 2.03
C ARG A 79 13.05 1.54 3.22
N VAL A 80 12.55 0.33 3.02
CA VAL A 80 11.87 -0.47 4.05
C VAL A 80 12.70 -1.72 4.31
N ASP A 81 12.99 -1.99 5.57
CA ASP A 81 13.57 -3.27 5.99
C ASP A 81 12.46 -4.24 6.36
N LEU A 82 12.25 -5.27 5.54
CA LEU A 82 11.23 -6.29 5.80
C LEU A 82 11.44 -6.99 7.14
N SER A 83 12.69 -7.15 7.57
CA SER A 83 13.02 -7.81 8.84
C SER A 83 12.59 -6.96 10.04
N GLU A 84 12.66 -5.63 9.92
CA GLU A 84 12.15 -4.70 10.96
C GLU A 84 10.63 -4.77 11.06
N VAL A 85 9.94 -4.78 9.91
CA VAL A 85 8.48 -4.91 9.88
C VAL A 85 8.05 -6.26 10.45
N GLU A 86 8.73 -7.34 10.05
CA GLU A 86 8.47 -8.69 10.53
C GLU A 86 8.70 -8.84 12.03
N ALA A 87 9.79 -8.27 12.57
CA ALA A 87 10.06 -8.28 14.00
C ALA A 87 8.99 -7.53 14.80
N ASN A 88 8.51 -6.39 14.29
CA ASN A 88 7.44 -5.63 14.94
C ASN A 88 6.10 -6.37 14.88
N LEU A 89 5.80 -7.01 13.75
CA LEU A 89 4.60 -7.83 13.54
C LEU A 89 4.58 -9.04 14.48
N LEU A 90 5.67 -9.79 14.56
CA LEU A 90 5.82 -10.93 15.49
C LEU A 90 5.89 -10.50 16.96
N GLY A 91 6.24 -9.24 17.23
CA GLY A 91 6.27 -8.67 18.58
C GLY A 91 4.90 -8.19 19.09
N LEU A 92 3.82 -8.37 18.33
CA LEU A 92 2.46 -8.07 18.77
C LEU A 92 1.88 -9.25 19.58
N PRO A 93 1.33 -9.01 20.79
CA PRO A 93 0.69 -10.06 21.58
C PRO A 93 -0.45 -10.73 20.79
N GLY A 94 -0.45 -12.07 20.73
CA GLY A 94 -1.47 -12.86 20.03
C GLY A 94 -1.14 -13.19 18.56
N VAL A 95 0.00 -12.73 18.03
CA VAL A 95 0.54 -13.21 16.73
C VAL A 95 1.44 -14.42 16.99
N ASP A 96 1.14 -15.57 16.37
CA ASP A 96 1.91 -16.82 16.55
C ASP A 96 3.07 -16.91 15.54
N LYS A 97 2.75 -16.85 14.25
CA LYS A 97 3.74 -16.88 13.17
C LYS A 97 3.44 -15.80 12.16
N GLY A 98 4.47 -15.36 11.45
CA GLY A 98 4.35 -14.27 10.50
C GLY A 98 5.50 -14.21 9.52
N ILE A 99 5.22 -13.73 8.32
CA ILE A 99 6.23 -13.36 7.33
C ILE A 99 5.80 -12.10 6.59
N VAL A 100 6.76 -11.22 6.33
CA VAL A 100 6.51 -10.01 5.52
C VAL A 100 7.12 -10.18 4.13
N LEU A 101 6.31 -9.96 3.10
CA LEU A 101 6.68 -10.09 1.69
C LEU A 101 6.43 -8.78 0.94
N CYS A 102 7.25 -8.53 -0.08
CA CYS A 102 6.96 -7.50 -1.06
C CYS A 102 6.32 -8.12 -2.29
N TYR A 103 5.12 -7.67 -2.61
CA TYR A 103 4.44 -8.01 -3.84
C TYR A 103 4.70 -6.96 -4.91
N HIS A 104 4.94 -7.42 -6.15
CA HIS A 104 5.25 -6.57 -7.29
C HIS A 104 4.28 -6.92 -8.44
N ALA A 105 3.25 -6.11 -8.65
CA ALA A 105 2.25 -6.31 -9.72
C ALA A 105 2.65 -5.63 -11.05
N GLY A 106 3.85 -5.02 -11.12
CA GLY A 106 4.36 -4.26 -12.27
C GLY A 106 5.48 -3.29 -11.86
N GLU A 107 5.89 -2.39 -12.75
CA GLU A 107 6.98 -1.42 -12.48
C GLU A 107 6.63 -0.37 -11.39
N ILE A 108 5.34 -0.11 -11.15
CA ILE A 108 4.86 0.97 -10.26
C ILE A 108 4.10 0.42 -9.05
N ASP A 109 3.48 -0.75 -9.17
CA ASP A 109 2.62 -1.31 -8.12
C ASP A 109 3.39 -2.28 -7.23
N GLN A 110 3.88 -1.74 -6.11
CA GLN A 110 4.54 -2.50 -5.05
C GLN A 110 3.69 -2.42 -3.78
N ALA A 111 3.37 -3.58 -3.21
CA ALA A 111 2.61 -3.71 -1.98
C ALA A 111 3.42 -4.47 -0.93
N LEU A 112 3.33 -4.03 0.31
CA LEU A 112 3.89 -4.73 1.46
C LEU A 112 2.82 -5.63 2.04
N LEU A 113 3.09 -6.92 2.17
CA LEU A 113 2.14 -7.93 2.64
C LEU A 113 2.68 -8.59 3.91
N GLY A 114 1.83 -8.75 4.92
CA GLY A 114 2.13 -9.48 6.14
C GLY A 114 1.20 -10.68 6.25
N PHE A 115 1.73 -11.89 6.12
CA PHE A 115 0.93 -13.11 6.31
C PHE A 115 1.17 -13.65 7.71
N ILE A 116 0.12 -13.81 8.50
CA ILE A 116 0.23 -14.24 9.90
C ILE A 116 -0.73 -15.37 10.27
N THR A 117 -0.39 -16.08 11.34
CA THR A 117 -1.34 -16.85 12.15
C THR A 117 -1.53 -16.15 13.50
N VAL A 118 -2.73 -16.25 14.05
CA VAL A 118 -3.05 -15.69 15.38
C VAL A 118 -3.29 -16.81 16.38
N GLU A 119 -2.99 -16.58 17.65
CA GLU A 119 -3.30 -17.50 18.73
C GLU A 119 -4.81 -17.66 18.89
N THR A 120 -5.28 -18.83 19.35
CA THR A 120 -6.72 -19.15 19.46
C THR A 120 -7.49 -18.19 20.36
N ASP A 121 -6.82 -17.60 21.36
CA ASP A 121 -7.40 -16.65 22.32
C ASP A 121 -7.06 -15.18 21.98
N ALA A 122 -6.46 -14.91 20.81
CA ALA A 122 -6.08 -13.56 20.43
C ALA A 122 -7.29 -12.66 20.17
N HIS A 123 -7.15 -11.37 20.51
CA HIS A 123 -8.18 -10.36 20.23
C HIS A 123 -8.26 -9.93 18.76
N TYR A 124 -7.29 -10.32 17.94
CA TYR A 124 -7.24 -9.98 16.52
C TYR A 124 -8.20 -10.85 15.71
N GLN A 125 -9.29 -10.23 15.25
CA GLN A 125 -10.28 -10.81 14.35
C GLN A 125 -10.00 -10.43 12.89
N THR A 126 -9.30 -9.32 12.65
CA THR A 126 -9.00 -8.84 11.28
C THR A 126 -7.56 -8.34 11.17
N GLY A 127 -7.00 -8.42 9.96
CA GLY A 127 -5.67 -7.90 9.66
C GLY A 127 -5.52 -6.41 9.99
N MET A 128 -6.58 -5.62 9.81
CA MET A 128 -6.54 -4.18 10.07
C MET A 128 -6.35 -3.83 11.56
N GLN A 129 -6.82 -4.68 12.48
CA GLN A 129 -6.53 -4.48 13.91
C GLN A 129 -5.04 -4.66 14.19
N VAL A 130 -4.38 -5.56 13.47
CA VAL A 130 -2.92 -5.76 13.53
C VAL A 130 -2.20 -4.58 12.87
N GLU A 131 -2.67 -4.11 11.71
CA GLU A 131 -2.16 -2.91 11.03
C GLU A 131 -2.22 -1.67 11.94
N SER A 132 -3.34 -1.48 12.65
CA SER A 132 -3.50 -0.40 13.62
C SER A 132 -2.49 -0.50 14.77
N ALA A 133 -2.27 -1.71 15.30
CA ALA A 133 -1.30 -1.94 16.37
C ALA A 133 0.16 -1.73 15.90
N LEU A 134 0.44 -1.96 14.61
CA LEU A 134 1.72 -1.62 14.00
C LEU A 134 1.94 -0.12 13.82
N GLY A 135 0.85 0.65 13.64
CA GLY A 135 0.91 2.10 13.46
C GLY A 135 1.53 2.86 14.64
N ASP A 136 1.51 2.27 15.84
CA ASP A 136 2.14 2.85 17.03
C ASP A 136 3.67 2.67 17.05
N LYS A 137 4.21 1.73 16.25
CA LYS A 137 5.63 1.35 16.26
C LYS A 137 6.35 1.67 14.95
N LEU A 138 5.64 1.64 13.83
CA LEU A 138 6.19 1.77 12.49
C LEU A 138 5.66 3.03 11.80
N ALA A 139 6.46 3.59 10.91
CA ALA A 139 5.99 4.65 10.02
C ALA A 139 4.91 4.11 9.08
N HIS A 140 3.96 4.97 8.69
CA HIS A 140 2.80 4.57 7.87
C HIS A 140 3.16 3.84 6.57
N TYR A 141 4.28 4.16 5.94
CA TYR A 141 4.74 3.50 4.70
C TYR A 141 5.36 2.11 4.91
N MET A 142 5.61 1.71 6.16
CA MET A 142 6.15 0.41 6.57
C MET A 142 5.06 -0.54 7.06
N ILE A 143 3.82 -0.07 7.21
CA ILE A 143 2.70 -0.90 7.66
C ILE A 143 2.30 -1.81 6.48
N PRO A 144 2.41 -3.15 6.64
CA PRO A 144 2.00 -4.09 5.61
C PRO A 144 0.48 -4.20 5.57
N GLN A 145 -0.07 -4.61 4.43
CA GLN A 145 -1.41 -5.18 4.39
C GLN A 145 -1.36 -6.55 5.07
N VAL A 146 -2.10 -6.73 6.17
CA VAL A 146 -2.05 -7.96 6.96
C VAL A 146 -3.15 -8.94 6.53
N ILE A 147 -2.74 -10.19 6.30
CA ILE A 147 -3.60 -11.31 5.91
C ILE A 147 -3.45 -12.38 6.99
N ILE A 148 -4.55 -12.69 7.67
CA ILE A 148 -4.60 -13.74 8.69
C ILE A 148 -4.93 -15.06 8.00
N LEU A 149 -4.15 -16.09 8.29
CA LEU A 149 -4.28 -17.43 7.77
C LEU A 149 -4.48 -18.42 8.93
N ASP A 150 -5.15 -19.54 8.64
CA ASP A 150 -5.21 -20.66 9.58
C ASP A 150 -3.84 -21.32 9.76
N ALA A 151 -3.03 -21.35 8.69
CA ALA A 151 -1.68 -21.88 8.70
C ALA A 151 -0.80 -21.24 7.62
N ILE A 152 0.48 -21.04 7.94
CA ILE A 152 1.47 -20.61 6.95
C ILE A 152 1.90 -21.82 6.10
N PRO A 153 1.76 -21.79 4.77
CA PRO A 153 2.16 -22.88 3.90
C PRO A 153 3.68 -23.06 3.92
N LEU A 154 4.11 -24.32 3.98
CA LEU A 154 5.51 -24.72 4.02
C LEU A 154 5.85 -25.60 2.82
N LEU A 155 7.07 -25.48 2.32
CA LEU A 155 7.69 -26.38 1.36
C LEU A 155 7.99 -27.73 2.04
N VAL A 156 8.28 -28.75 1.22
CA VAL A 156 8.64 -30.12 1.69
C VAL A 156 9.83 -30.12 2.65
N ASN A 157 10.72 -29.14 2.57
CA ASN A 157 11.87 -28.96 3.45
C ASN A 157 11.56 -28.16 4.74
N GLY A 158 10.30 -27.85 5.00
CA GLY A 158 9.85 -27.10 6.17
C GLY A 158 10.05 -25.58 6.10
N LYS A 159 10.60 -25.04 5.00
CA LYS A 159 10.70 -23.59 4.81
C LYS A 159 9.37 -22.99 4.37
N ILE A 160 9.12 -21.72 4.66
CA ILE A 160 7.92 -21.01 4.22
C ILE A 160 7.83 -20.99 2.69
N ASP A 161 6.67 -21.39 2.17
CA ASP A 161 6.37 -21.35 0.73
C ASP A 161 5.84 -19.96 0.33
N ARG A 162 6.79 -19.06 0.06
CA ARG A 162 6.51 -17.68 -0.34
C ARG A 162 5.74 -17.59 -1.67
N GLN A 163 5.97 -18.52 -2.59
CA GLN A 163 5.29 -18.49 -3.89
C GLN A 163 3.81 -18.79 -3.72
N THR A 164 3.46 -19.77 -2.88
CA THR A 164 2.06 -20.06 -2.58
C THR A 164 1.37 -18.88 -1.91
N LEU A 165 2.02 -18.21 -0.96
CA LEU A 165 1.49 -16.99 -0.33
C LEU A 165 1.23 -15.86 -1.34
N LEU A 166 2.20 -15.57 -2.22
CA LEU A 166 2.03 -14.54 -3.24
C LEU A 166 0.95 -14.90 -4.25
N LYS A 167 0.87 -16.16 -4.68
CA LYS A 167 -0.21 -16.64 -5.57
C LYS A 167 -1.59 -16.55 -4.92
N MET A 168 -1.69 -16.84 -3.62
CA MET A 168 -2.94 -16.64 -2.88
C MET A 168 -3.37 -15.17 -2.97
N TYR A 169 -2.45 -14.24 -2.75
CA TYR A 169 -2.72 -12.81 -2.89
C TYR A 169 -3.03 -12.39 -4.34
N GLU A 170 -2.29 -12.89 -5.33
CA GLU A 170 -2.55 -12.64 -6.77
C GLU A 170 -3.95 -13.13 -7.18
N SER A 171 -4.36 -14.30 -6.70
CA SER A 171 -5.70 -14.85 -6.98
C SER A 171 -6.83 -14.02 -6.34
N THR A 172 -6.51 -13.27 -5.30
CA THR A 172 -7.41 -12.32 -4.65
C THR A 172 -7.47 -11.01 -5.46
N ASN A 173 -6.34 -10.50 -5.96
CA ASN A 173 -6.28 -9.17 -6.59
C ASN A 173 -6.31 -9.11 -8.14
N ASN A 174 -6.16 -10.21 -8.89
CA ASN A 174 -6.12 -10.16 -10.35
C ASN A 174 -7.51 -10.06 -11.00
N ASN A 175 -7.77 -8.89 -11.58
CA ASN A 175 -8.89 -8.53 -12.46
C ASN A 175 -8.69 -9.00 -13.92
N ASP A 176 -8.38 -10.28 -14.16
CA ASP A 176 -8.38 -10.81 -15.52
C ASP A 176 -9.08 -12.18 -15.58
N ASP A 177 -10.41 -12.15 -15.57
CA ASP A 177 -11.18 -13.19 -16.25
C ASP A 177 -12.60 -12.68 -16.54
N SER A 178 -13.10 -12.88 -17.75
CA SER A 178 -14.34 -12.22 -18.20
C SER A 178 -15.62 -12.97 -17.80
N GLN A 179 -15.56 -14.07 -17.01
CA GLN A 179 -16.71 -14.96 -16.78
C GLN A 179 -16.79 -15.70 -15.43
N ILE A 180 -16.71 -15.02 -14.29
CA ILE A 180 -17.12 -15.57 -12.98
C ILE A 180 -18.17 -14.62 -12.40
N GLU A 181 -19.38 -15.14 -12.27
CA GLU A 181 -20.53 -14.48 -11.63
C GLU A 181 -20.31 -14.48 -10.12
N ILE A 182 -20.32 -13.30 -9.49
CA ILE A 182 -20.30 -13.19 -8.03
C ILE A 182 -21.68 -13.63 -7.53
N GLU A 183 -21.72 -14.66 -6.69
CA GLU A 183 -22.97 -15.12 -6.08
C GLU A 183 -23.34 -14.28 -4.86
N TYR A 184 -24.56 -13.77 -4.86
CA TYR A 184 -25.14 -13.00 -3.77
C TYR A 184 -26.23 -13.81 -3.05
N ASP A 185 -26.17 -13.84 -1.72
CA ASP A 185 -27.20 -14.43 -0.88
C ASP A 185 -27.93 -13.36 -0.07
N TYR A 186 -29.18 -13.10 -0.45
CA TYR A 186 -30.07 -12.14 0.20
C TYR A 186 -30.98 -12.79 1.25
N THR A 187 -30.72 -14.05 1.64
CA THR A 187 -31.49 -14.73 2.68
C THR A 187 -31.41 -13.96 3.99
N GLY A 188 -32.57 -13.69 4.60
CA GLY A 188 -32.66 -12.94 5.87
C GLY A 188 -32.63 -11.41 5.72
N VAL A 189 -32.49 -10.86 4.52
CA VAL A 189 -32.60 -9.41 4.28
C VAL A 189 -34.07 -8.97 4.40
N PRO A 190 -34.41 -8.03 5.30
CA PRO A 190 -35.77 -7.49 5.39
C PRO A 190 -36.21 -6.83 4.08
N VAL A 191 -37.48 -7.01 3.68
CA VAL A 191 -38.02 -6.48 2.41
C VAL A 191 -37.79 -4.98 2.27
N GLY A 192 -37.95 -4.21 3.35
CA GLY A 192 -37.73 -2.77 3.37
C GLY A 192 -36.27 -2.33 3.20
N ARG A 193 -35.30 -3.25 3.29
CA ARG A 193 -33.85 -2.97 3.16
C ARG A 193 -33.23 -3.65 1.94
N MET A 194 -34.04 -4.30 1.11
CA MET A 194 -33.56 -5.09 -0.03
C MET A 194 -32.81 -4.24 -1.05
N ALA A 195 -33.26 -3.00 -1.30
CA ALA A 195 -32.59 -2.09 -2.22
C ALA A 195 -31.18 -1.72 -1.73
N THR A 196 -31.07 -1.28 -0.46
CA THR A 196 -29.81 -0.94 0.19
C THR A 196 -28.86 -2.14 0.26
N ALA A 197 -29.38 -3.34 0.58
CA ALA A 197 -28.58 -4.55 0.64
C ALA A 197 -27.99 -4.93 -0.73
N LYS A 198 -28.77 -4.81 -1.81
CA LYS A 198 -28.27 -5.01 -3.18
C LYS A 198 -27.15 -4.03 -3.51
N ASP A 199 -27.38 -2.74 -3.26
CA ASP A 199 -26.36 -1.74 -3.52
C ASP A 199 -25.08 -1.96 -2.71
N LEU A 200 -25.22 -2.34 -1.45
CA LEU A 200 -24.09 -2.70 -0.59
C LEU A 200 -23.32 -3.90 -1.16
N PHE A 201 -24.01 -5.01 -1.43
CA PHE A 201 -23.37 -6.25 -1.83
C PHE A 201 -22.74 -6.13 -3.22
N GLU A 202 -23.40 -5.47 -4.15
CA GLU A 202 -22.86 -5.20 -5.49
C GLU A 202 -21.64 -4.28 -5.43
N THR A 203 -21.68 -3.20 -4.64
CA THR A 203 -20.51 -2.32 -4.45
C THR A 203 -19.35 -3.09 -3.81
N VAL A 204 -19.62 -3.92 -2.81
CA VAL A 204 -18.60 -4.77 -2.18
C VAL A 204 -18.01 -5.73 -3.21
N GLY A 205 -18.85 -6.43 -3.99
CA GLY A 205 -18.40 -7.35 -5.04
C GLY A 205 -17.60 -6.66 -6.15
N GLN A 206 -17.96 -5.42 -6.51
CA GLN A 206 -17.21 -4.63 -7.50
C GLN A 206 -15.84 -4.20 -6.98
N VAL A 207 -15.74 -3.79 -5.72
CA VAL A 207 -14.51 -3.22 -5.15
C VAL A 207 -13.54 -4.30 -4.70
N ILE A 208 -14.04 -5.34 -4.03
CA ILE A 208 -13.25 -6.51 -3.64
C ILE A 208 -12.84 -7.33 -4.87
N GLY A 209 -13.59 -7.19 -5.98
CA GLY A 209 -13.45 -8.05 -7.14
C GLY A 209 -13.74 -9.50 -6.77
N ARG A 210 -13.16 -10.43 -7.52
CA ARG A 210 -13.40 -11.88 -7.39
C ARG A 210 -12.64 -12.55 -6.24
N SER A 211 -12.15 -11.78 -5.27
CA SER A 211 -11.58 -12.29 -4.02
C SER A 211 -12.57 -13.08 -3.17
N ALA A 212 -13.88 -12.83 -3.35
CA ALA A 212 -14.94 -13.51 -2.64
C ALA A 212 -15.01 -14.98 -3.09
N ARG A 213 -14.28 -15.87 -2.40
CA ARG A 213 -14.41 -17.34 -2.54
C ARG A 213 -15.73 -17.89 -1.98
N ALA A 214 -16.57 -17.02 -1.43
CA ALA A 214 -17.82 -17.32 -0.77
C ALA A 214 -18.92 -16.35 -1.22
N LYS A 215 -20.17 -16.78 -1.09
CA LYS A 215 -21.35 -15.95 -1.34
C LYS A 215 -21.29 -14.68 -0.49
N ILE A 216 -21.56 -13.53 -1.11
CA ILE A 216 -21.71 -12.28 -0.37
C ILE A 216 -23.10 -12.28 0.26
N SER A 217 -23.14 -12.22 1.59
CA SER A 217 -24.35 -12.30 2.42
C SER A 217 -24.27 -11.34 3.59
N LEU A 218 -25.35 -11.23 4.36
CA LEU A 218 -25.37 -10.43 5.60
C LEU A 218 -24.29 -10.87 6.62
N ALA A 219 -23.98 -12.17 6.67
CA ALA A 219 -23.00 -12.71 7.60
C ALA A 219 -21.55 -12.49 7.14
N SER A 220 -21.34 -12.13 5.88
CA SER A 220 -20.01 -12.00 5.31
C SER A 220 -19.26 -10.84 5.97
N ASN A 221 -18.04 -11.10 6.42
CA ASN A 221 -17.12 -10.05 6.84
C ASN A 221 -16.38 -9.49 5.60
N PHE A 222 -16.34 -8.17 5.46
CA PHE A 222 -15.73 -7.49 4.31
C PHE A 222 -14.26 -7.90 4.08
N TYR A 223 -13.51 -8.13 5.16
CA TYR A 223 -12.09 -8.49 5.10
C TYR A 223 -11.89 -9.99 4.83
N GLU A 224 -12.75 -10.86 5.35
CA GLU A 224 -12.75 -12.28 5.00
C GLU A 224 -13.08 -12.51 3.52
N LEU A 225 -13.87 -11.60 2.93
CA LEU A 225 -14.13 -11.58 1.48
C LEU A 225 -12.92 -11.12 0.65
N GLY A 226 -11.82 -10.67 1.28
CA GLY A 226 -10.63 -10.15 0.61
C GLY A 226 -10.57 -8.63 0.53
N GLY A 227 -11.43 -7.92 1.26
CA GLY A 227 -11.34 -6.48 1.43
C GLY A 227 -10.07 -6.04 2.17
N ASN A 228 -9.58 -4.84 1.86
CA ASN A 228 -8.47 -4.18 2.54
C ASN A 228 -8.80 -2.70 2.80
N SER A 229 -7.90 -1.97 3.45
CA SER A 229 -8.12 -0.56 3.82
C SER A 229 -8.41 0.35 2.61
N LEU A 230 -7.78 0.13 1.46
CA LEU A 230 -8.06 0.88 0.24
C LEU A 230 -9.44 0.51 -0.33
N ASN A 231 -9.76 -0.78 -0.37
CA ASN A 231 -11.08 -1.29 -0.79
C ASN A 231 -12.17 -0.73 0.14
N SER A 232 -11.95 -0.66 1.45
CA SER A 232 -12.89 -0.04 2.40
C SER A 232 -13.16 1.41 2.05
N ILE A 233 -12.12 2.21 1.76
CA ILE A 233 -12.26 3.61 1.36
C ILE A 233 -13.05 3.72 0.04
N ILE A 234 -12.73 2.90 -0.95
CA ILE A 234 -13.40 2.91 -2.26
C ILE A 234 -14.87 2.50 -2.09
N THR A 235 -15.16 1.43 -1.36
CA THR A 235 -16.53 0.97 -1.07
C THR A 235 -17.34 2.06 -0.38
N VAL A 236 -16.81 2.66 0.68
CA VAL A 236 -17.48 3.76 1.40
C VAL A 236 -17.72 4.95 0.47
N THR A 237 -16.74 5.34 -0.33
CA THR A 237 -16.86 6.45 -1.28
C THR A 237 -17.96 6.18 -2.30
N GLN A 238 -18.03 4.96 -2.84
CA GLN A 238 -19.06 4.57 -3.80
C GLN A 238 -20.45 4.50 -3.17
N LEU A 239 -20.58 4.00 -1.93
CA LEU A 239 -21.85 3.99 -1.19
C LEU A 239 -22.35 5.41 -0.90
N CYS A 240 -21.46 6.30 -0.46
CA CYS A 240 -21.77 7.70 -0.29
C CYS A 240 -22.23 8.35 -1.61
N GLY A 241 -21.57 8.05 -2.72
CA GLY A 241 -21.97 8.50 -4.06
C GLY A 241 -23.36 8.00 -4.50
N LYS A 242 -23.79 6.82 -4.02
CA LYS A 242 -25.15 6.28 -4.21
C LYS A 242 -26.20 6.88 -3.25
N GLY A 243 -25.77 7.74 -2.31
CA GLY A 243 -26.64 8.41 -1.34
C GLY A 243 -26.76 7.69 0.00
N TYR A 244 -25.91 6.71 0.29
CA TYR A 244 -25.87 6.00 1.57
C TYR A 244 -24.81 6.63 2.48
N PRO A 245 -25.20 7.40 3.51
CA PRO A 245 -24.25 7.99 4.45
C PRO A 245 -23.63 6.89 5.32
N ILE A 246 -22.33 6.68 5.19
CA ILE A 246 -21.60 5.81 6.11
C ILE A 246 -20.18 6.33 6.27
N SER A 247 -19.70 6.44 7.51
CA SER A 247 -18.33 6.82 7.76
C SER A 247 -17.38 5.63 7.59
N ILE A 248 -16.14 5.92 7.23
CA ILE A 248 -15.10 4.88 7.12
C ILE A 248 -14.89 4.16 8.45
N THR A 249 -14.92 4.87 9.58
CA THR A 249 -14.78 4.27 10.92
C THR A 249 -15.92 3.33 11.24
N THR A 250 -17.13 3.67 10.81
CA THR A 250 -18.32 2.85 10.99
C THR A 250 -18.28 1.58 10.14
N PHE A 251 -17.89 1.72 8.87
CA PHE A 251 -17.76 0.60 7.93
C PHE A 251 -16.70 -0.40 8.39
N ILE A 252 -15.52 0.11 8.74
CA ILE A 252 -14.39 -0.67 9.20
C ILE A 252 -14.69 -1.39 10.53
N GLY A 253 -15.40 -0.71 11.44
CA GLY A 253 -15.76 -1.27 12.75
C GLY A 253 -16.88 -2.31 12.71
N ALA A 254 -17.51 -2.55 11.56
CA ALA A 254 -18.61 -3.50 11.43
C ALA A 254 -18.09 -4.94 11.35
N LYS A 255 -18.74 -5.86 12.09
CA LYS A 255 -18.35 -7.28 12.11
C LYS A 255 -18.69 -8.00 10.81
N ASN A 256 -19.74 -7.56 10.11
CA ASN A 256 -20.22 -8.14 8.87
C ASN A 256 -21.06 -7.13 8.08
N LEU A 257 -21.43 -7.49 6.85
CA LEU A 257 -22.23 -6.64 5.97
C LEU A 257 -23.65 -6.38 6.51
N GLY A 258 -24.18 -7.25 7.37
CA GLY A 258 -25.45 -7.02 8.06
C GLY A 258 -25.39 -5.83 9.02
N GLU A 259 -24.31 -5.71 9.79
CA GLU A 259 -24.08 -4.55 10.66
C GLU A 259 -23.84 -3.27 9.84
N VAL A 260 -23.15 -3.37 8.70
CA VAL A 260 -23.01 -2.24 7.76
C VAL A 260 -24.39 -1.79 7.25
N LEU A 261 -25.24 -2.73 6.84
CA LEU A 261 -26.59 -2.46 6.38
C LEU A 261 -27.46 -1.80 7.46
N ASP A 262 -27.38 -2.28 8.70
CA ASP A 262 -28.09 -1.69 9.85
C ASP A 262 -27.71 -0.22 10.06
N LYS A 263 -26.41 0.09 9.97
CA LYS A 263 -25.91 1.45 10.18
C LYS A 263 -26.28 2.38 9.04
N ILE A 264 -26.19 1.94 7.78
CA ILE A 264 -26.66 2.72 6.63
C ILE A 264 -28.15 3.09 6.81
N CYS A 265 -29.00 2.11 7.14
CA CYS A 265 -30.42 2.37 7.31
C CYS A 265 -30.72 3.28 8.53
N THR A 266 -29.92 3.19 9.59
CA THR A 266 -30.08 4.04 10.77
C THR A 266 -29.72 5.50 10.46
N ASP A 267 -28.62 5.71 9.73
CA ASP A 267 -28.15 7.04 9.34
C ASP A 267 -29.06 7.66 8.26
N GLU A 268 -29.63 6.86 7.37
CA GLU A 268 -30.65 7.31 6.39
C GLU A 268 -31.92 7.82 7.10
N HIS A 269 -32.44 7.09 8.09
CA HIS A 269 -33.56 7.54 8.90
C HIS A 269 -33.25 8.78 9.74
N ALA A 270 -32.01 8.92 10.24
CA ALA A 270 -31.57 10.10 10.97
C ALA A 270 -31.51 11.34 10.05
N LEU A 271 -30.98 11.19 8.84
CA LEU A 271 -30.97 12.25 7.83
C LEU A 271 -32.38 12.65 7.39
N ASP A 272 -33.26 11.68 7.16
CA ASP A 272 -34.64 11.97 6.74
C ASP A 272 -35.42 12.67 7.86
N LYS A 273 -35.27 12.25 9.13
CA LYS A 273 -35.82 12.99 10.27
C LYS A 273 -35.26 14.41 10.38
N PHE A 274 -33.95 14.59 10.16
CA PHE A 274 -33.33 15.92 10.20
C PHE A 274 -33.85 16.81 9.08
N ARG A 275 -34.01 16.26 7.86
CA ARG A 275 -34.59 16.96 6.70
C ARG A 275 -36.06 17.35 6.95
N GLU A 276 -36.86 16.44 7.50
CA GLU A 276 -38.26 16.70 7.86
C GLU A 276 -38.39 17.80 8.92
N GLN A 277 -37.48 17.83 9.91
CA GLN A 277 -37.47 18.86 10.96
C GLN A 277 -37.04 20.24 10.47
N GLN A 278 -36.12 20.32 9.51
CA GLN A 278 -35.58 21.61 9.00
C GLN A 278 -36.41 22.19 7.83
N PHE A 279 -36.96 21.35 6.96
CA PHE A 279 -37.58 21.79 5.70
C PHE A 279 -39.08 21.48 5.58
N GLY A 280 -39.66 20.74 6.54
CA GLY A 280 -41.06 20.33 6.52
C GLY A 280 -41.36 19.24 5.49
N ALA A 281 -42.42 18.47 5.72
CA ALA A 281 -42.82 17.37 4.84
C ALA A 281 -43.16 17.89 3.43
N GLY A 282 -42.24 17.72 2.48
CA GLY A 282 -42.48 18.00 1.05
C GLY A 282 -41.41 18.81 0.32
N ALA A 283 -40.35 19.28 0.98
CA ALA A 283 -39.31 20.09 0.31
C ALA A 283 -37.96 19.36 0.27
N ILE A 284 -37.62 18.85 -0.92
CA ILE A 284 -36.30 18.68 -1.58
C ILE A 284 -36.36 17.42 -2.46
N ARG A 285 -36.41 17.62 -3.79
CA ARG A 285 -36.51 16.55 -4.80
C ARG A 285 -35.19 16.17 -5.46
N ASN A 286 -34.08 16.86 -5.16
CA ASN A 286 -32.80 16.61 -5.83
C ASN A 286 -31.76 16.05 -4.86
N LYS A 287 -31.41 14.77 -5.04
CA LYS A 287 -30.36 14.05 -4.30
C LYS A 287 -28.95 14.64 -4.47
N GLU A 288 -28.73 15.48 -5.48
CA GLU A 288 -27.40 15.99 -5.86
C GLU A 288 -26.90 17.16 -5.00
N GLU A 289 -27.78 17.99 -4.41
CA GLU A 289 -27.35 19.17 -3.64
C GLU A 289 -26.87 18.84 -2.22
N VAL A 290 -27.27 17.70 -1.66
CA VAL A 290 -26.95 17.34 -0.26
C VAL A 290 -25.58 16.67 -0.12
N ALA A 291 -25.13 15.94 -1.15
CA ALA A 291 -23.80 15.29 -1.14
C ALA A 291 -22.62 16.29 -1.09
N SER A 292 -22.88 17.55 -1.45
CA SER A 292 -21.91 18.65 -1.49
C SER A 292 -21.59 19.24 -0.11
N PHE A 293 -22.52 19.17 0.86
CA PHE A 293 -22.45 20.07 2.02
C PHE A 293 -21.79 19.47 3.28
N ASP A 294 -21.74 18.14 3.44
CA ASP A 294 -21.13 17.49 4.63
C ASP A 294 -19.80 16.76 4.36
N TYR A 295 -19.26 16.86 3.14
CA TYR A 295 -17.97 16.26 2.77
C TYR A 295 -16.76 17.22 2.89
N THR A 296 -16.92 18.32 3.61
CA THR A 296 -15.82 19.21 4.03
C THR A 296 -15.41 18.91 5.47
N MET A 297 -14.94 17.68 5.72
CA MET A 297 -14.15 17.36 6.90
C MET A 297 -12.79 16.78 6.49
N ASN A 298 -11.81 17.69 6.38
CA ASN A 298 -10.38 17.49 6.61
C ASN A 298 -9.61 16.39 5.85
N LEU A 299 -9.64 16.43 4.52
CA LEU A 299 -8.45 16.09 3.73
C LEU A 299 -7.67 17.38 3.46
N THR A 300 -6.85 17.83 4.41
CA THR A 300 -5.80 18.82 4.16
C THR A 300 -4.65 18.20 3.38
N ALA A 301 -4.94 17.74 2.17
CA ALA A 301 -3.94 17.50 1.14
C ALA A 301 -4.21 18.50 0.01
N TYR A 302 -3.64 19.70 0.15
CA TYR A 302 -3.50 20.61 -0.98
C TYR A 302 -2.74 19.89 -2.11
N PRO A 303 -3.22 19.87 -3.36
CA PRO A 303 -2.47 19.29 -4.46
C PRO A 303 -1.27 20.21 -4.78
N LEU A 304 -0.07 19.83 -4.33
CA LEU A 304 1.21 20.47 -4.65
C LEU A 304 1.66 20.28 -6.12
N ALA A 305 0.73 19.98 -7.04
CA ALA A 305 1.06 19.55 -8.41
C ALA A 305 0.81 20.59 -9.52
N LEU A 306 0.51 21.86 -9.21
CA LEU A 306 0.16 22.85 -10.24
C LEU A 306 0.94 24.18 -10.25
N GLU A 307 1.91 24.40 -9.35
CA GLU A 307 2.67 25.67 -9.34
C GLU A 307 3.95 25.70 -10.19
N HIS A 308 4.38 24.61 -10.83
CA HIS A 308 5.60 24.63 -11.67
C HIS A 308 5.39 24.83 -13.18
N LYS A 309 4.22 25.36 -13.61
CA LYS A 309 4.00 25.71 -15.03
C LYS A 309 3.39 27.10 -15.23
N ARG A 310 3.93 28.14 -14.61
CA ARG A 310 3.70 29.54 -15.04
C ARG A 310 4.94 30.43 -14.85
N THR A 311 5.92 30.28 -15.72
CA THR A 311 6.83 31.39 -16.08
C THR A 311 6.51 31.83 -17.51
N PRO A 312 6.03 33.06 -17.73
CA PRO A 312 5.70 33.54 -19.07
C PRO A 312 6.98 33.92 -19.83
N PHE A 313 7.20 33.25 -20.95
CA PHE A 313 8.17 33.63 -21.97
C PHE A 313 7.72 34.94 -22.61
N ARG A 314 8.27 36.08 -22.19
CA ARG A 314 7.99 37.39 -22.79
C ARG A 314 8.89 37.59 -24.00
N SER A 315 8.32 37.39 -25.18
CA SER A 315 8.89 37.82 -26.46
C SER A 315 8.69 39.33 -26.64
N SER A 316 9.76 40.09 -26.88
CA SER A 316 9.67 41.41 -27.53
C SER A 316 10.68 41.50 -28.66
N ARG A 317 10.18 41.49 -29.91
CA ARG A 317 10.89 41.89 -31.12
C ARG A 317 10.76 43.40 -31.33
N ARG A 318 11.88 44.07 -31.66
CA ARG A 318 12.10 45.06 -32.76
C ARG A 318 13.45 45.75 -32.48
N ALA A 319 14.51 45.47 -33.25
CA ALA A 319 14.87 46.05 -34.54
C ALA A 319 15.21 47.56 -34.49
N SER A 320 16.49 47.91 -34.53
CA SER A 320 17.16 48.57 -35.69
C SER A 320 18.45 49.30 -35.31
N SER A 321 19.51 49.01 -36.07
CA SER A 321 20.60 49.90 -36.53
C SER A 321 21.28 50.89 -35.56
N ARG A 322 22.59 50.72 -35.37
CA ARG A 322 23.60 51.75 -35.74
C ARG A 322 25.04 51.23 -35.70
N LYS A 323 25.75 51.53 -36.78
CA LYS A 323 27.20 51.44 -37.00
C LYS A 323 27.99 52.28 -35.98
N ARG A 324 29.19 51.83 -35.60
CA ARG A 324 30.51 52.56 -35.59
C ARG A 324 31.51 51.87 -34.62
N THR A 325 32.54 51.20 -35.15
CA THR A 325 33.96 51.61 -35.27
C THR A 325 34.84 51.31 -34.04
N TRP A 326 35.79 50.37 -34.24
CA TRP A 326 37.22 50.33 -33.83
C TRP A 326 37.68 51.06 -32.55
N SER A 327 38.36 50.33 -31.65
CA SER A 327 39.83 50.42 -31.45
C SER A 327 40.34 49.47 -30.36
N SER A 328 41.61 49.13 -30.54
CA SER A 328 42.52 48.22 -29.85
C SER A 328 42.98 48.65 -28.45
N GLY A 329 43.35 47.66 -27.65
CA GLY A 329 44.17 47.72 -26.44
C GLY A 329 44.52 46.30 -26.01
#